data_AF-A0A5N6R8P9-F1
#
_entry.id   AF-A0A5N6R8P9-F1
#
_cell.length_a   1.000
_cell.length_b   1.000
_cell.length_c   1.000
_cell.angle_alpha   90.00
_cell.angle_beta   90.00
_cell.angle_gamma   90.00
#
_symmetry.space_group_name_H-M   'P 1'
#
loop_
_entity.id
_entity.type
_entity.pdbx_description
1 polymer ?
#
loop_
_entity_poly.entity_id
_entity_poly.type
_entity_poly.pdbx_seq_one_letter_code
_entity_poly.pdbx_strand_id
1 'polypeptide(L)'
;MALKVIAKALIKGKGKADGGKYKRIFFEQQVLCRLSHLLLPRLQGVLATENVVAYAIDYYPGGNLHSLRKRQLEKMFSNDIIR
;
A
#
# COMPACT_ATOMS: atom_id res chain seq x y z
N MET A 1 -5.73 -8.12 -9.17
CA MET A 1 -4.42 -7.46 -8.95
C MET A 1 -4.64 -5.97 -8.76
N ALA A 2 -3.86 -5.32 -7.90
CA ALA A 2 -3.89 -3.87 -7.68
C ALA A 2 -2.53 -3.26 -8.05
N LEU A 3 -2.55 -2.06 -8.62
CA LEU A 3 -1.34 -1.34 -9.02
C LEU A 3 -1.23 -0.03 -8.22
N LYS A 4 -0.10 0.15 -7.54
CA LYS A 4 0.25 1.42 -6.90
C LYS A 4 1.27 2.14 -7.76
N VAL A 5 0.91 3.33 -8.24
CA VAL A 5 1.75 4.17 -9.11
C VAL A 5 2.11 5.46 -8.39
N ILE A 6 3.40 5.80 -8.40
CA ILE A 6 3.92 6.98 -7.71
C ILE A 6 4.73 7.80 -8.73
N ALA A 7 4.32 9.05 -8.93
CA ALA A 7 5.07 9.99 -9.76
C ALA A 7 6.30 10.52 -9.01
N LYS A 8 7.48 10.35 -9.60
CA LYS A 8 8.75 10.81 -9.04
C LYS A 8 8.82 12.33 -8.91
N ALA A 9 8.11 13.07 -9.75
CA ALA A 9 7.98 14.52 -9.65
C ALA A 9 7.35 14.98 -8.32
N LEU A 10 6.36 14.23 -7.80
CA LEU A 10 5.72 14.52 -6.50
C LEU A 10 6.63 14.27 -5.30
N ILE A 11 7.68 13.46 -5.49
CA ILE A 11 8.69 13.19 -4.49
C ILE A 11 9.78 14.27 -4.53
N LYS A 12 10.19 14.70 -5.74
CA LYS A 12 11.25 15.71 -5.94
C LYS A 12 10.78 17.15 -5.65
N GLY A 13 9.51 17.46 -5.87
CA GLY A 13 8.98 18.84 -5.76
C GLY A 13 8.84 19.40 -4.33
N LYS A 14 8.96 18.57 -3.28
CA LYS A 14 9.00 19.04 -1.88
C LYS A 14 10.47 19.10 -1.43
N GLY A 15 11.03 20.32 -1.46
CA GLY A 15 12.46 20.59 -1.41
C GLY A 15 13.24 19.98 -0.24
N LYS A 16 14.53 19.68 -0.53
CA LYS A 16 15.73 19.42 0.30
C LYS A 16 15.67 18.62 1.62
N ALA A 17 14.51 18.31 2.19
CA ALA A 17 14.33 17.52 3.41
C ALA A 17 13.70 16.12 3.16
N ASP A 18 13.27 15.82 1.94
CA ASP A 18 12.30 14.74 1.65
C ASP A 18 12.94 13.40 1.20
N GLY A 19 14.14 13.09 1.71
CA GLY A 19 14.67 11.72 1.63
C GLY A 19 13.73 10.68 2.26
N GLY A 20 12.81 11.11 3.14
CA GLY A 20 11.85 10.27 3.84
C GLY A 20 10.83 9.58 2.92
N LYS A 21 10.29 10.24 1.90
CA LYS A 21 9.31 9.59 1.00
C LYS A 21 9.95 8.54 0.11
N TYR A 22 11.12 8.84 -0.45
CA TYR A 22 11.85 7.85 -1.25
C TYR A 22 12.27 6.65 -0.40
N LYS A 23 12.75 6.91 0.83
CA LYS A 23 13.02 5.88 1.84
C LYS A 23 11.78 5.06 2.18
N ARG A 24 10.61 5.68 2.33
CA ARG A 24 9.34 4.98 2.63
C ARG A 24 8.91 4.06 1.49
N ILE A 25 9.04 4.50 0.25
CA ILE A 25 8.69 3.67 -0.93
C ILE A 25 9.63 2.47 -1.01
N PHE A 26 10.93 2.70 -0.84
CA PHE A 26 11.92 1.63 -0.84
C PHE A 26 11.72 0.65 0.33
N PHE A 27 11.42 1.18 1.52
CA PHE A 27 11.10 0.38 2.70
C PHE A 27 9.86 -0.50 2.45
N GLU A 28 8.79 0.08 1.91
CA GLU A 28 7.58 -0.66 1.56
C GLU A 28 7.88 -1.78 0.55
N GLN A 29 8.66 -1.49 -0.50
CA GLN A 29 9.08 -2.52 -1.46
C GLN A 29 9.88 -3.64 -0.79
N GLN A 30 10.87 -3.32 0.05
CA GLN A 30 11.65 -4.33 0.76
C GLN A 30 10.80 -5.21 1.68
N VAL A 31 9.85 -4.59 2.39
CA VAL A 31 8.94 -5.29 3.29
C VAL A 31 8.01 -6.22 2.48
N LEU A 32 7.42 -5.73 1.40
CA LEU A 32 6.55 -6.53 0.53
C LEU A 32 7.30 -7.65 -0.20
N CYS A 33 8.59 -7.49 -0.52
CA CYS A 33 9.42 -8.56 -1.07
C CYS A 33 9.65 -9.70 -0.08
N ARG A 34 9.73 -9.40 1.23
CA ARG A 34 10.06 -10.37 2.27
C ARG A 34 8.84 -11.02 2.91
N LEU A 35 7.68 -10.37 2.81
CA LEU A 35 6.43 -10.87 3.36
C LEU A 35 5.77 -11.88 2.41
N SER A 36 5.64 -13.11 2.88
CA SER A 36 4.78 -14.12 2.28
C SER A 36 3.81 -14.63 3.34
N HIS A 37 2.67 -13.94 3.48
CA HIS A 37 1.67 -14.24 4.50
C HIS A 37 0.26 -14.11 3.92
N LEU A 38 -0.67 -14.98 4.35
CA LEU A 38 -2.04 -15.06 3.80
C LEU A 38 -2.87 -13.79 3.96
N LEU A 39 -2.59 -13.00 5.01
CA LEU A 39 -3.33 -11.77 5.33
C LEU A 39 -2.69 -10.49 4.78
N LEU A 40 -1.56 -10.59 4.08
CA LEU A 40 -0.84 -9.42 3.58
C LEU A 40 -0.64 -9.52 2.07
N PRO A 41 -0.77 -8.40 1.33
CA PRO A 41 -0.51 -8.42 -0.11
C PRO A 41 0.93 -8.79 -0.41
N ARG A 42 1.13 -9.72 -1.34
CA ARG A 42 2.45 -10.07 -1.85
C ARG A 42 2.82 -9.12 -2.99
N LEU A 43 4.11 -8.84 -3.11
CA LEU A 43 4.65 -8.14 -4.26
C LEU A 43 4.67 -9.07 -5.49
N GLN A 44 3.95 -8.67 -6.54
CA GLN A 44 3.87 -9.42 -7.80
C GLN A 44 4.88 -8.90 -8.84
N GLY A 45 5.20 -7.60 -8.79
CA GLY A 45 6.17 -7.01 -9.71
C GLY A 45 6.42 -5.54 -9.45
N VAL A 46 7.52 -5.02 -10.00
CA VAL A 46 7.94 -3.62 -9.87
C VAL A 46 8.30 -3.08 -11.26
N LEU A 47 7.86 -1.86 -11.54
CA LEU A 47 8.24 -1.08 -12.72
C LEU A 47 8.82 0.24 -12.25
N ALA A 48 10.07 0.54 -12.62
CA ALA A 48 10.70 1.82 -12.36
C ALA A 48 11.10 2.46 -13.69
N THR A 49 10.48 3.59 -14.02
CA THR A 49 10.83 4.42 -15.18
C THR A 49 11.43 5.73 -14.71
N GLU A 50 11.84 6.60 -15.63
CA GLU A 50 12.38 7.93 -15.28
C GLU A 50 11.39 8.77 -14.46
N ASN A 51 10.09 8.63 -14.75
CA ASN A 51 9.04 9.50 -14.22
C ASN A 51 8.19 8.86 -13.12
N VAL A 52 8.07 7.53 -13.10
CA VAL A 52 7.22 6.82 -12.13
C VAL A 52 7.93 5.62 -11.52
N VAL A 53 7.50 5.28 -10.30
CA VAL A 53 7.72 3.97 -9.70
C VAL A 53 6.35 3.36 -9.50
N ALA A 54 6.15 2.15 -10.01
CA ALA A 54 4.92 1.40 -9.85
C ALA A 54 5.22 -0.01 -9.34
N TYR A 55 4.30 -0.58 -8.60
CA TYR A 55 4.37 -1.98 -8.21
C TYR A 55 3.00 -2.62 -8.12
N ALA A 56 2.94 -3.87 -8.54
CA ALA A 56 1.76 -4.71 -8.56
C ALA A 56 1.70 -5.55 -7.29
N ILE A 57 0.53 -5.61 -6.67
CA ILE A 57 0.26 -6.40 -5.47
C ILE A 57 -1.06 -7.17 -5.63
N ASP A 58 -1.27 -8.14 -4.74
CA ASP A 58 -2.54 -8.85 -4.64
C ASP A 58 -3.71 -7.87 -4.42
N TYR A 59 -4.82 -8.13 -5.10
CA TYR A 59 -6.06 -7.39 -4.88
C TYR A 59 -6.97 -8.19 -3.97
N TYR A 60 -7.36 -7.57 -2.86
CA TYR A 60 -8.33 -8.13 -1.93
C TYR A 60 -9.66 -7.38 -2.08
N PRO A 61 -10.76 -8.08 -2.40
CA PRO A 61 -12.08 -7.46 -2.47
C PRO A 61 -12.53 -7.02 -1.08
N GLY A 62 -13.43 -6.04 -1.01
CA GLY A 62 -13.95 -5.48 0.25
C GLY A 62 -13.38 -4.12 0.64
N GLY A 63 -12.27 -3.70 0.02
CA GLY A 63 -11.69 -2.38 0.23
C GLY A 63 -11.01 -2.24 1.60
N ASN A 64 -11.03 -1.04 2.18
CA ASN A 64 -10.33 -0.79 3.45
C ASN A 64 -11.24 -0.97 4.67
N LEU A 65 -10.65 -1.39 5.78
CA LEU A 65 -11.35 -1.63 7.05
C LEU A 65 -12.12 -0.41 7.54
N HIS A 66 -11.61 0.80 7.29
CA HIS A 66 -12.29 2.03 7.70
C HIS A 66 -13.62 2.23 6.96
N SER A 67 -13.66 1.97 5.65
CA SER A 67 -14.88 1.99 4.85
C SER A 67 -15.85 0.88 5.26
N LEU A 68 -15.35 -0.33 5.53
CA LEU A 68 -16.17 -1.44 5.99
C LEU A 68 -16.79 -1.18 7.36
N ARG A 69 -16.00 -0.62 8.29
CA ARG A 69 -16.44 -0.21 9.62
C ARG A 69 -17.56 0.83 9.54
N LYS A 70 -17.45 1.82 8.64
CA LYS A 70 -18.49 2.84 8.45
C LYS A 70 -19.83 2.29 7.95
N ARG A 71 -19.84 1.09 7.34
CA ARG A 71 -21.06 0.42 6.89
C ARG A 71 -21.75 -0.38 8.00
N GLN A 72 -21.09 -0.60 9.13
CA GLN A 72 -21.67 -1.30 10.28
C GLN A 72 -22.60 -0.34 11.04
N LEU A 73 -23.70 -0.88 11.60
CA LEU A 73 -24.69 -0.11 12.37
C LEU A 73 -24.04 0.65 13.53
N GLU A 74 -23.18 -0.04 14.29
CA GLU A 74 -22.51 0.53 15.47
C GLU A 74 -21.18 1.22 15.12
N LYS A 75 -20.83 1.33 13.84
CA LYS A 75 -19.49 1.77 13.38
C LYS A 75 -18.34 0.97 14.02
N MET A 76 -18.61 -0.29 14.38
CA MET A 76 -17.68 -1.24 14.97
C MET A 76 -17.88 -2.61 14.34
N PHE A 77 -16.84 -3.44 14.36
CA PHE A 77 -16.98 -4.87 14.01
C PHE A 77 -17.41 -5.63 15.26
N SER A 78 -18.29 -6.62 15.12
CA SER A 78 -18.66 -7.49 16.23
C SER A 78 -17.48 -8.35 16.67
N ASN A 79 -17.45 -8.72 17.95
CA ASN A 79 -16.40 -9.59 18.50
C ASN A 79 -16.31 -10.94 17.77
N ASP A 80 -17.42 -11.46 17.23
CA ASP A 80 -17.42 -12.71 16.47
C ASP A 80 -16.64 -12.63 15.14
N ILE A 81 -16.51 -11.43 14.58
CA ILE A 81 -15.77 -11.17 13.34
C ILE A 81 -14.30 -10.86 13.64
N ILE A 82 -14.00 -10.30 14.82
CA ILE A 82 -12.65 -10.01 15.29
C ILE A 82 -12.07 -11.31 15.89
N ARG A 83 -11.38 -12.11 15.08
CA ARG A 83 -10.67 -13.34 15.51
C ARG A 83 -9.18 -13.12 15.69
#